data_AF-A0A4Q1VBX8-F1
#
_entry.id   AF-A0A4Q1VBX8-F1
#
_cell.length_a   1.000
_cell.length_b   1.000
_cell.length_c   1.000
_cell.angle_alpha   90.00
_cell.angle_beta   90.00
_cell.angle_gamma   90.00
#
_symmetry.space_group_name_H-M   'P 1'
#
loop_
_entity.id
_entity.type
_entity.pdbx_description
1 polymer ?
#
loop_
_entity_poly.entity_id
_entity_poly.type
_entity_poly.pdbx_seq_one_letter_code
_entity_poly.pdbx_strand_id
1 'polypeptide(L)'
;MADSMDLGPASAGLDQWQRINFRSPDLPRRNTAQIKVAIRTRGPSMLGLIRIPGAPASNFDTGNGLTVVDLINVGSDSLGYAEITALEILFTQTTAGQFFQVFAVNHSNKAK
;
A
#
# COMPACT_ATOMS: atom_id res chain seq x y z
N MET A 1 -13.89 -0.94 5.94
CA MET A 1 -13.43 -2.30 6.36
C MET A 1 -12.06 -2.57 5.74
N ALA A 2 -11.12 -3.20 6.46
CA ALA A 2 -9.75 -3.42 5.96
C ALA A 2 -9.67 -4.69 5.10
N ASP A 3 -9.06 -4.60 3.91
CA ASP A 3 -8.81 -5.77 3.08
C ASP A 3 -7.69 -6.61 3.74
N SER A 4 -8.03 -7.82 4.17
CA SER A 4 -7.13 -8.72 4.88
C SER A 4 -6.84 -9.90 3.99
N MET A 5 -5.65 -9.93 3.39
CA MET A 5 -5.22 -11.08 2.60
C MET A 5 -4.57 -12.11 3.52
N ASP A 6 -5.22 -13.27 3.65
CA ASP A 6 -4.68 -14.45 4.31
C ASP A 6 -3.80 -15.21 3.31
N LEU A 7 -2.49 -15.22 3.54
CA LEU A 7 -1.54 -15.90 2.66
C LEU A 7 -1.50 -17.39 3.04
N GLY A 8 -2.06 -18.23 2.19
CA GLY A 8 -1.89 -19.69 2.26
C GLY A 8 -0.43 -20.14 2.11
N PRO A 9 -0.12 -21.42 2.42
CA PRO A 9 1.26 -21.87 2.56
C PRO A 9 1.98 -21.94 1.19
N ALA A 10 3.20 -21.40 1.18
CA ALA A 10 4.31 -21.64 0.24
C ALA A 10 4.31 -20.92 -1.12
N SER A 11 5.13 -19.85 -1.16
CA SER A 11 6.11 -19.54 -2.22
C SER A 11 5.69 -19.16 -3.64
N ALA A 12 4.41 -19.21 -4.03
CA ALA A 12 4.04 -18.97 -5.43
C ALA A 12 3.71 -17.51 -5.82
N GLY A 13 3.66 -16.57 -4.87
CA GLY A 13 3.16 -15.20 -5.13
C GLY A 13 3.97 -14.06 -4.49
N LEU A 14 5.17 -14.34 -4.00
CA LEU A 14 5.98 -13.40 -3.23
C LEU A 14 6.88 -12.53 -4.12
N ASP A 15 7.32 -13.06 -5.26
CA ASP A 15 8.13 -12.34 -6.27
C ASP A 15 7.27 -11.65 -7.35
N GLN A 16 5.96 -11.53 -7.14
CA GLN A 16 5.05 -10.91 -8.09
C GLN A 16 4.37 -9.67 -7.51
N TRP A 17 4.20 -8.66 -8.36
CA TRP A 17 3.46 -7.46 -8.01
C TRP A 17 2.00 -7.81 -7.72
N GLN A 18 1.58 -7.52 -6.50
CA GLN A 18 0.20 -7.68 -6.06
C GLN A 18 -0.52 -6.35 -6.17
N ARG A 19 -1.59 -6.31 -6.96
CA ARG A 19 -2.37 -5.10 -7.18
C ARG A 19 -3.51 -5.00 -6.16
N ILE A 20 -3.55 -3.90 -5.42
CA ILE A 20 -4.61 -3.58 -4.47
C ILE A 20 -5.41 -2.41 -5.04
N ASN A 21 -6.68 -2.65 -5.35
CA ASN A 21 -7.56 -1.63 -5.93
C ASN A 21 -8.30 -0.87 -4.82
N PHE A 22 -8.33 0.45 -4.90
CA PHE A 22 -8.95 1.32 -3.90
C PHE A 22 -10.45 1.58 -4.15
N ARG A 23 -11.15 0.69 -4.88
CA ARG A 23 -12.56 0.85 -5.26
C ARG A 23 -13.58 0.66 -4.11
N SER A 24 -13.20 0.92 -2.88
CA SER A 24 -14.10 0.82 -1.72
C SER A 24 -14.87 2.16 -1.52
N PRO A 25 -16.17 2.11 -1.16
CA PRO A 25 -16.98 3.32 -0.88
C PRO A 25 -16.50 4.14 0.33
N ASP A 26 -15.51 3.64 1.08
CA ASP A 26 -14.99 4.20 2.33
C ASP A 26 -13.84 5.21 2.14
N LEU A 27 -13.29 5.34 0.92
CA LEU A 27 -12.27 6.35 0.65
C LEU A 27 -12.94 7.67 0.23
N PRO A 28 -12.68 8.78 0.95
CA PRO A 28 -13.29 10.05 0.59
C PRO A 28 -12.91 10.40 -0.84
N ARG A 29 -13.92 10.68 -1.67
CA ARG A 29 -13.85 11.14 -3.06
C ARG A 29 -13.21 12.53 -3.20
N ARG A 30 -12.14 12.82 -2.47
CA ARG A 30 -11.33 14.02 -2.64
C ARG A 30 -10.11 13.63 -3.45
N ASN A 31 -10.07 14.08 -4.70
CA ASN A 31 -8.90 14.13 -5.59
C ASN A 31 -7.63 13.52 -4.99
N THR A 32 -7.54 12.18 -4.99
CA THR A 32 -6.53 11.38 -4.27
C THR A 32 -5.27 11.24 -5.10
N ALA A 33 -4.78 12.35 -5.65
CA ALA A 33 -3.43 12.43 -6.18
C ALA A 33 -2.38 12.13 -5.10
N GLN A 34 -2.76 12.15 -3.82
CA GLN A 34 -1.97 11.63 -2.72
C GLN A 34 -2.82 10.69 -1.88
N ILE A 35 -2.24 9.54 -1.50
CA ILE A 35 -2.82 8.62 -0.53
C ILE A 35 -1.77 8.25 0.51
N LYS A 36 -2.24 7.96 1.73
CA LYS A 36 -1.42 7.32 2.75
C LYS A 36 -1.80 5.86 2.82
N VAL A 37 -0.81 4.99 2.88
CA VAL A 37 -1.02 3.55 2.93
C VAL A 37 -0.27 3.01 4.13
N ALA A 38 -0.98 2.36 5.02
CA ALA A 38 -0.37 1.64 6.12
C ALA A 38 -0.25 0.16 5.76
N ILE A 39 0.96 -0.38 5.97
CA ILE A 39 1.31 -1.78 5.76
C ILE A 39 1.62 -2.35 7.13
N ARG A 40 0.75 -3.23 7.60
CA ARG A 40 0.91 -3.91 8.89
C ARG A 40 1.35 -5.34 8.65
N THR A 41 2.29 -5.84 9.42
CA THR A 41 2.72 -7.24 9.39
C THR A 41 2.55 -7.89 10.76
N ARG A 42 2.26 -9.19 10.78
CA ARG A 42 2.31 -10.02 12.00
C ARG A 42 3.50 -10.98 11.88
N GLY A 43 4.42 -10.89 12.83
CA GLY A 43 5.70 -11.60 12.80
C GLY A 43 6.89 -10.65 12.61
N PRO A 44 8.03 -11.14 12.10
CA PRO A 44 9.21 -10.31 11.81
C PRO A 44 8.91 -9.16 10.83
N SER A 45 9.83 -8.20 10.76
CA SER A 45 9.79 -7.13 9.75
C SER A 45 9.72 -7.72 8.34
N MET A 46 9.04 -7.02 7.43
CA MET A 46 9.05 -7.32 6.00
C MET A 46 9.64 -6.14 5.24
N LEU A 47 10.41 -6.50 4.22
CA LEU A 47 10.97 -5.56 3.24
C LEU A 47 10.28 -5.80 1.90
N GLY A 48 10.03 -4.72 1.17
CA GLY A 48 9.43 -4.82 -0.14
C GLY A 48 9.45 -3.52 -0.93
N LEU A 49 8.79 -3.58 -2.07
CA LEU A 49 8.58 -2.46 -2.97
C LEU A 49 7.09 -2.10 -3.04
N ILE A 50 6.81 -0.82 -3.13
CA ILE A 50 5.46 -0.28 -3.31
C ILE A 50 5.47 0.80 -4.39
N ARG A 51 4.41 0.84 -5.20
CA ARG A 51 4.24 1.87 -6.24
C ARG A 51 2.79 2.14 -6.58
N ILE A 52 2.57 3.28 -7.22
CA ILE A 52 1.38 3.52 -8.05
C ILE A 52 1.60 2.76 -9.37
N PRO A 53 0.61 2.04 -9.94
CA PRO A 53 0.77 1.36 -11.21
C PRO A 53 1.32 2.28 -12.31
N GLY A 54 2.41 1.86 -12.96
CA GLY A 54 3.10 2.65 -13.99
C GLY A 54 4.09 3.70 -13.47
N ALA A 55 4.19 3.92 -12.15
CA ALA A 55 5.18 4.80 -11.53
C ALA A 55 6.44 4.03 -11.06
N PRO A 56 7.57 4.72 -10.80
CA PRO A 56 8.73 4.11 -10.16
C PRO A 56 8.40 3.51 -8.79
N ALA A 57 9.11 2.44 -8.43
CA ALA A 57 8.94 1.76 -7.16
C ALA A 57 9.72 2.43 -6.02
N SER A 58 9.17 2.36 -4.82
CA SER A 58 9.80 2.80 -3.57
C SER A 58 9.96 1.63 -2.62
N ASN A 59 11.07 1.59 -1.88
CA ASN A 59 11.29 0.58 -0.85
C ASN A 59 10.42 0.88 0.38
N PHE A 60 9.98 -0.16 1.09
CA PHE A 60 9.39 -0.04 2.43
C PHE A 60 9.98 -1.10 3.37
N ASP A 61 9.96 -0.77 4.66
CA ASP A 61 10.27 -1.67 5.76
C ASP A 61 9.18 -1.54 6.82
N THR A 62 8.58 -2.65 7.23
CA THR A 62 7.55 -2.65 8.28
C THR A 62 8.14 -2.61 9.69
N GLY A 63 9.45 -2.81 9.87
CA GLY A 63 10.15 -2.75 11.16
C GLY A 63 9.43 -3.56 12.23
N ASN A 64 8.92 -2.87 13.26
CA ASN A 64 8.15 -3.46 14.37
C ASN A 64 6.70 -3.86 14.01
N GLY A 65 6.44 -4.20 12.75
CA GLY A 65 5.14 -4.73 12.30
C GLY A 65 4.17 -3.69 11.73
N LEU A 66 4.58 -2.43 11.53
CA LEU A 66 3.76 -1.41 10.90
C LEU A 66 4.64 -0.32 10.26
N THR A 67 4.32 0.02 9.01
CA THR A 67 4.86 1.20 8.34
C THR A 67 3.76 1.96 7.62
N VAL A 68 3.97 3.27 7.40
CA VAL A 68 3.06 4.13 6.66
C VAL A 68 3.85 4.75 5.51
N VAL A 69 3.35 4.56 4.29
CA VAL A 69 3.94 5.06 3.06
C VAL A 69 3.00 6.09 2.46
N ASP A 70 3.54 7.26 2.14
CA ASP A 70 2.84 8.29 1.39
C ASP A 70 3.10 8.08 -0.10
N LEU A 71 2.05 7.82 -0.88
CA LEU A 71 2.12 7.70 -2.33
C LEU A 71 1.52 8.95 -2.95
N ILE A 72 2.29 9.62 -3.79
CA ILE A 72 1.91 10.88 -4.44
C ILE A 72 2.06 10.71 -5.94
N ASN A 73 0.95 10.84 -6.66
CA ASN A 73 0.94 11.05 -8.09
C ASN A 73 1.18 12.54 -8.36
N VAL A 74 2.44 12.90 -8.57
CA VAL A 74 2.85 14.30 -8.78
C VAL A 74 2.39 14.90 -10.12
N GLY A 75 1.74 14.12 -10.99
CA GLY A 75 1.16 14.60 -12.26
C GLY A 75 2.11 15.53 -13.04
N SER A 76 1.54 16.46 -13.78
CA SER A 76 2.24 17.68 -14.20
C SER A 76 1.23 18.81 -14.26
N ASP A 77 1.67 20.06 -14.11
CA ASP A 77 0.79 21.23 -14.19
C ASP A 77 0.02 21.31 -15.53
N SER A 78 0.55 20.67 -16.58
CA SER A 78 -0.05 20.62 -17.92
C SER A 78 -1.01 19.44 -18.13
N LEU A 79 -0.83 18.32 -17.43
CA LEU A 79 -1.64 17.09 -17.60
C LEU A 79 -2.61 16.85 -16.43
N GLY A 80 -2.52 17.66 -15.37
CA GLY A 80 -3.27 17.50 -14.13
C GLY A 80 -2.73 16.38 -13.25
N TYR A 81 -3.26 16.32 -12.02
CA TYR A 81 -2.96 15.27 -11.07
C TYR A 81 -4.00 14.15 -11.21
N ALA A 82 -3.56 12.95 -11.59
CA ALA A 82 -4.47 11.82 -11.78
C ALA A 82 -4.74 11.09 -10.45
N GLU A 83 -5.99 10.69 -10.28
CA GLU A 83 -6.46 9.94 -9.11
C GLU A 83 -5.69 8.61 -8.94
N ILE A 84 -5.21 8.33 -7.73
CA ILE A 84 -4.62 7.03 -7.40
C ILE A 84 -5.75 6.03 -7.15
N THR A 85 -5.99 5.14 -8.11
CA THR A 85 -7.09 4.15 -8.06
C THR A 85 -6.65 2.75 -7.62
N ALA A 86 -5.34 2.50 -7.61
CA ALA A 86 -4.75 1.25 -7.15
C ALA A 86 -3.31 1.47 -6.70
N LEU A 87 -2.77 0.55 -5.91
CA LEU A 87 -1.34 0.38 -5.65
C LEU A 87 -0.88 -1.00 -6.10
N GLU A 88 0.42 -1.13 -6.28
CA GLU A 88 1.11 -2.41 -6.45
C GLU A 88 2.14 -2.58 -5.34
N ILE A 89 2.16 -3.75 -4.71
CA ILE A 89 3.10 -4.11 -3.65
C ILE A 89 3.81 -5.42 -4.00
N LEU A 90 5.09 -5.49 -3.70
CA LEU A 90 5.94 -6.66 -3.89
C LEU A 90 6.73 -6.89 -2.60
N PHE A 91 6.75 -8.11 -2.07
CA PHE A 91 7.53 -8.42 -0.87
C PHE A 91 8.83 -9.10 -1.28
N THR A 92 9.96 -8.47 -0.99
CA THR A 92 11.28 -8.99 -1.38
C THR A 92 11.87 -9.93 -0.32
N GLN A 93 11.35 -9.86 0.91
CA GLN A 93 11.74 -10.77 1.99
C GLN A 93 10.53 -11.10 2.86
N THR A 94 10.15 -12.38 2.88
CA THR A 94 9.10 -12.90 3.77
C THR A 94 9.53 -14.21 4.39
N THR A 95 9.13 -14.43 5.63
CA THR A 95 9.25 -15.70 6.34
C THR A 95 7.93 -16.48 6.22
N ALA A 96 8.00 -17.81 6.12
CA ALA A 96 6.81 -18.66 6.08
C ALA A 96 5.87 -18.40 7.27
N GLY A 97 4.57 -18.29 7.01
CA GLY A 97 3.55 -18.02 8.03
C GLY A 97 3.42 -16.55 8.46
N GLN A 98 4.10 -15.62 7.79
CA GLN A 98 3.85 -14.20 7.99
C GLN A 98 2.59 -13.71 7.25
N PHE A 99 1.90 -12.75 7.87
CA PHE A 99 0.70 -12.12 7.32
C PHE A 99 0.88 -10.63 7.23
N PHE A 100 0.27 -10.00 6.22
CA PHE A 100 0.26 -8.55 6.08
C PHE A 100 -1.14 -8.01 5.76
N GLN A 101 -1.36 -6.75 6.09
CA GLN A 101 -2.58 -6.01 5.77
C GLN A 101 -2.19 -4.65 5.22
N VAL A 102 -2.86 -4.23 4.15
CA VAL A 102 -2.66 -2.91 3.53
C VAL A 102 -3.96 -2.13 3.61
N PHE A 103 -3.90 -0.92 4.17
CA PHE A 103 -5.07 -0.07 4.31
C PHE A 103 -4.72 1.37 3.97
N ALA A 104 -5.61 2.01 3.20
CA ALA A 104 -5.53 3.44 2.99
C ALA A 104 -5.93 4.16 4.28
N VAL A 105 -5.11 5.11 4.72
CA VAL A 105 -5.31 5.87 5.96
C VAL A 105 -5.85 7.25 5.62
N ASN A 106 -6.99 7.60 6.20
CA ASN A 106 -7.52 8.96 6.10
C ASN A 106 -6.72 9.90 7.00
N HIS A 107 -6.33 11.05 6.46
CA HIS A 107 -5.98 12.23 7.25
C HIS A 107 -7.27 12.80 7.86
N SER A 108 -7.84 12.11 8.85
CA SER A 108 -8.75 12.78 9.78
C SER A 108 -7.87 13.61 10.71
N ASN A 109 -7.62 14.86 10.31
CA ASN A 109 -7.23 15.90 11.24
C ASN A 109 -8.32 15.99 12.31
N LYS A 110 -8.19 15.23 13.40
CA LYS A 110 -8.90 15.54 14.64
C LYS A 110 -8.20 16.75 15.25
N ALA A 111 -8.51 17.92 14.70
CA ALA A 111 -8.41 19.14 15.47
C ALA A 111 -9.37 18.98 16.65
N LYS A 112 -8.81 18.96 17.85
CA LYS A 112 -9.54 19.01 19.11
C LYS A 112 -9.89 20.46 19.42
#